data_AF-A0A925BN53-F1
#
_entry.id   AF-A0A925BN53-F1
#
_cell.length_a   1.000
_cell.length_b   1.000
_cell.length_c   1.000
_cell.angle_alpha   90.00
_cell.angle_beta   90.00
_cell.angle_gamma   90.00
#
_symmetry.space_group_name_H-M   'P 1'
#
loop_
_entity.id
_entity.type
_entity.pdbx_description
1 polymer ?
#
loop_
_entity_poly.entity_id
_entity_poly.type
_entity_poly.pdbx_seq_one_letter_code
_entity_poly.pdbx_strand_id
1 'polypeptide(L)'
;MLDLDFAVLEAHPEWRQVLLAYGDDIDVTTTADAETSEFLARGFRPRVREVDGVPADQMARVHGKLIAHGLLQVEIAGRTGGMLYQLTTVGRRACLQVAEESLEPALA
;
A
#
# COMPACT_ATOMS: atom_id res chain seq x y z
N MET A 1 20.69 1.43 -5.84
CA MET A 1 19.88 2.22 -4.89
C MET A 1 18.69 2.69 -5.69
N LEU A 2 17.50 2.15 -5.45
CA LEU A 2 16.29 2.64 -6.12
C LEU A 2 15.93 3.95 -5.41
N ASP A 3 16.50 5.05 -5.90
CA ASP A 3 15.94 6.38 -5.64
C ASP A 3 14.57 6.37 -6.29
N LEU A 4 13.56 6.07 -5.47
CA LEU A 4 12.19 6.31 -5.87
C LEU A 4 12.12 7.81 -6.15
N ASP A 5 11.95 8.18 -7.40
CA ASP A 5 11.82 9.58 -7.76
C ASP A 5 10.49 10.03 -7.16
N PHE A 6 10.55 10.68 -5.99
CA PHE A 6 9.37 11.11 -5.23
C PHE A 6 8.43 11.95 -6.11
N ALA A 7 8.99 12.62 -7.13
CA ALA A 7 8.28 13.28 -8.21
C ALA A 7 7.22 12.38 -8.92
N VAL A 8 7.44 11.06 -8.97
CA VAL A 8 6.47 10.10 -9.51
C VAL A 8 5.24 10.00 -8.60
N LEU A 9 5.41 10.02 -7.28
CA LEU A 9 4.26 10.03 -6.37
C LEU A 9 3.52 11.38 -6.42
N GLU A 10 4.24 12.50 -6.54
CA GLU A 10 3.65 13.83 -6.74
C GLU A 10 2.77 13.89 -8.00
N ALA A 11 3.24 13.30 -9.10
CA ALA A 11 2.51 13.28 -10.36
C ALA A 11 1.26 12.37 -10.35
N HIS A 12 1.13 11.50 -9.33
CA HIS A 12 0.12 10.45 -9.26
C HIS A 12 -0.58 10.45 -7.88
N PRO A 13 -1.51 11.41 -7.64
CA PRO A 13 -2.21 11.51 -6.37
C PRO A 13 -2.99 10.23 -6.02
N GLU A 14 -3.49 9.51 -7.00
CA GLU A 14 -4.17 8.23 -6.80
C GLU A 14 -3.22 7.13 -6.28
N TRP A 15 -1.92 7.22 -6.56
CA TRP A 15 -0.93 6.29 -6.00
C TRP A 15 -0.62 6.64 -4.56
N ARG A 16 -0.55 7.93 -4.23
CA ARG A 16 -0.37 8.43 -2.86
C ARG A 16 -1.51 7.93 -1.97
N GLN A 17 -2.75 8.06 -2.42
CA GLN A 17 -3.92 7.59 -1.67
C GLN A 17 -3.89 6.08 -1.40
N VAL A 18 -3.59 5.26 -2.42
CA VAL A 18 -3.49 3.81 -2.23
C VAL A 18 -2.29 3.42 -1.37
N LEU A 19 -1.16 4.14 -1.48
CA LEU A 19 0.01 3.92 -0.63
C LEU A 19 -0.30 4.19 0.84
N LEU A 20 -0.97 5.31 1.14
CA LEU A 20 -1.41 5.69 2.48
C LEU A 20 -2.36 4.64 3.08
N ALA A 21 -3.30 4.12 2.29
CA ALA A 21 -4.23 3.10 2.74
C ALA A 21 -3.54 1.79 3.21
N TYR A 22 -2.31 1.52 2.78
CA TYR A 22 -1.49 0.41 3.30
C TYR A 22 -0.61 0.79 4.51
N GLY A 23 -0.43 2.08 4.76
CA GLY A 23 0.26 2.62 5.94
C GLY A 23 -0.63 2.71 7.17
N ASP A 24 -1.94 2.86 6.97
CA ASP A 24 -2.92 2.83 8.05
C ASP A 24 -3.01 1.43 8.67
N ASP A 25 -3.19 1.38 9.99
CA ASP A 25 -3.47 0.14 10.70
C ASP A 25 -4.83 -0.40 10.25
N ILE A 26 -4.83 -1.21 9.20
CA ILE A 26 -5.98 -2.02 8.84
C ILE A 26 -6.16 -3.03 9.98
N ASP A 27 -7.25 -2.89 10.74
CA ASP A 27 -7.67 -3.87 11.73
C ASP A 27 -8.05 -5.17 11.01
N VAL A 28 -7.10 -6.10 10.91
CA VAL A 28 -7.33 -7.40 10.27
C VAL A 28 -7.97 -8.34 11.28
N THR A 29 -9.24 -8.09 11.61
CA THR A 29 -10.05 -9.05 12.37
C THR A 29 -10.56 -10.15 11.42
N THR A 30 -9.67 -10.99 10.88
CA THR A 30 -10.07 -12.09 9.96
C THR A 30 -9.68 -13.45 10.55
N THR A 31 -10.63 -14.38 10.58
CA THR A 31 -10.39 -15.83 10.73
C THR A 31 -9.68 -16.33 9.49
N ALA A 32 -8.36 -16.16 9.45
CA ALA A 32 -7.47 -16.58 8.38
C ALA A 32 -6.97 -18.02 8.63
N ASP A 33 -6.64 -18.75 7.56
CA ASP A 33 -5.93 -20.02 7.70
C ASP A 33 -4.50 -19.80 8.26
N ALA A 34 -3.82 -20.89 8.63
CA ALA A 34 -2.51 -20.80 9.29
C ALA A 34 -1.45 -20.09 8.43
N GLU A 35 -1.46 -20.33 7.11
CA GLU A 35 -0.50 -19.73 6.17
C GLU A 35 -0.75 -18.23 6.02
N THR A 36 -2.01 -17.84 5.80
CA THR A 36 -2.42 -16.43 5.76
C THR A 36 -2.09 -15.73 7.09
N SER A 37 -2.34 -16.40 8.23
CA SER A 37 -2.04 -15.86 9.56
C SER A 37 -0.55 -15.57 9.75
N GLU A 38 0.35 -16.41 9.22
CA GLU A 38 1.79 -16.17 9.27
C GLU A 38 2.18 -14.89 8.50
N PHE A 39 1.63 -14.71 7.30
CA PHE A 39 1.87 -13.49 6.52
C PHE A 39 1.32 -12.25 7.23
N LEU A 40 0.11 -12.33 7.80
CA LEU A 40 -0.49 -11.22 8.55
C LEU A 40 0.38 -10.81 9.75
N ALA A 41 0.92 -11.78 10.49
CA ALA A 41 1.85 -11.56 11.60
C ALA A 41 3.17 -10.91 11.16
N ARG A 42 3.61 -11.17 9.92
CA ARG A 42 4.78 -10.52 9.29
C ARG A 42 4.47 -9.13 8.71
N GLY A 43 3.25 -8.64 8.88
CA GLY A 43 2.85 -7.30 8.46
C GLY A 43 2.24 -7.24 7.06
N PHE A 44 1.96 -8.37 6.40
CA PHE A 44 1.15 -8.36 5.19
C PHE A 44 -0.31 -8.07 5.51
N ARG A 45 -1.04 -7.58 4.53
CA ARG A 45 -2.46 -7.20 4.63
C ARG A 45 -3.22 -7.71 3.41
N PRO A 46 -4.53 -7.98 3.54
CA PRO A 46 -5.38 -8.22 2.38
C PRO A 46 -5.32 -7.05 1.40
N ARG A 47 -5.61 -7.32 0.13
CA ARG A 47 -5.69 -6.28 -0.90
C ARG A 47 -6.70 -5.20 -0.51
N VAL A 48 -6.26 -3.94 -0.43
CA VAL A 48 -7.14 -2.78 -0.34
C VAL A 48 -7.98 -2.70 -1.62
N ARG A 49 -9.30 -2.71 -1.47
CA ARG A 49 -10.24 -2.76 -2.61
C ARG A 49 -10.77 -1.40 -3.00
N GLU A 50 -10.88 -0.50 -2.03
CA GLU A 50 -11.49 0.81 -2.18
C GLU A 50 -10.65 1.82 -1.40
N VAL A 51 -10.44 2.99 -2.00
CA VAL A 51 -9.77 4.13 -1.38
C VAL A 51 -10.52 5.38 -1.87
N ASP A 52 -10.82 6.29 -0.95
CA ASP A 52 -11.53 7.51 -1.28
C ASP A 52 -10.77 8.32 -2.35
N GLY A 53 -11.50 8.80 -3.36
CA GLY A 53 -10.92 9.56 -4.48
C GLY A 53 -10.22 8.71 -5.54
N VAL A 54 -10.19 7.37 -5.41
CA VAL A 54 -9.62 6.46 -6.41
C VAL A 54 -10.71 5.58 -7.03
N PRO A 55 -10.96 5.69 -8.35
CA PRO A 55 -11.95 4.83 -9.02
C PRO A 55 -11.61 3.34 -8.90
N ALA A 56 -12.63 2.52 -8.62
CA ALA A 56 -12.45 1.08 -8.37
C ALA A 56 -11.80 0.34 -9.56
N ASP A 57 -12.07 0.76 -10.79
CA ASP A 57 -11.48 0.21 -12.01
C ASP A 57 -9.98 0.57 -12.18
N GLN A 58 -9.50 1.61 -11.49
CA GLN A 58 -8.09 1.99 -11.46
C GLN A 58 -7.30 1.27 -10.36
N MET A 59 -7.95 0.76 -9.33
CA MET A 59 -7.30 0.14 -8.17
C MET A 59 -6.30 -0.96 -8.59
N ALA A 60 -6.69 -1.86 -9.50
CA ALA A 60 -5.79 -2.92 -9.97
C ALA A 60 -4.51 -2.37 -10.63
N ARG A 61 -4.67 -1.32 -11.44
CA ARG A 61 -3.56 -0.66 -12.13
C ARG A 61 -2.63 0.03 -11.13
N VAL A 62 -3.18 0.74 -10.14
CA VAL A 62 -2.39 1.44 -9.12
C VAL A 62 -1.55 0.45 -8.29
N HIS A 63 -2.14 -0.67 -7.85
CA HIS A 63 -1.37 -1.72 -7.15
C HIS A 63 -0.18 -2.22 -8.00
N GLY A 64 -0.43 -2.50 -9.28
CA GLY A 64 0.63 -2.93 -10.20
C GLY A 64 1.74 -1.89 -10.35
N LYS A 65 1.40 -0.59 -10.35
CA LYS A 65 2.38 0.50 -10.40
C LYS A 65 3.19 0.58 -9.11
N LEU A 66 2.55 0.56 -7.96
CA LEU A 66 3.24 0.56 -6.66
C LEU A 66 4.19 -0.64 -6.52
N ILE A 67 3.80 -1.83 -7.01
CA ILE A 67 4.69 -3.01 -7.06
C ILE A 67 5.86 -2.79 -8.03
N ALA A 68 5.59 -2.31 -9.24
CA ALA A 68 6.62 -2.08 -10.25
C ALA A 68 7.68 -1.05 -9.81
N HIS A 69 7.26 -0.07 -8.99
CA HIS A 69 8.14 0.92 -8.39
C HIS A 69 8.77 0.46 -7.06
N GLY A 70 8.51 -0.77 -6.61
CA GLY A 70 9.09 -1.34 -5.39
C GLY A 70 8.55 -0.74 -4.10
N LEU A 71 7.39 -0.08 -4.14
CA LEU A 71 6.70 0.49 -2.97
C LEU A 71 5.86 -0.56 -2.24
N LEU A 72 5.24 -1.45 -3.00
CA LEU A 72 4.53 -2.62 -2.47
C LEU A 72 5.22 -3.91 -2.88
N GLN A 73 5.15 -4.89 -1.99
CA GLN A 73 5.40 -6.29 -2.33
C GLN A 73 4.12 -7.09 -2.18
N VAL A 74 4.05 -8.21 -2.90
CA VAL A 74 2.86 -9.05 -2.97
C VAL A 74 3.24 -10.51 -2.76
N GLU A 75 2.43 -11.22 -1.99
CA GLU A 75 2.55 -12.65 -1.75
C GLU A 75 1.19 -13.32 -1.99
N ILE A 76 1.20 -14.62 -2.30
CA ILE A 76 -0.01 -15.42 -2.45
C ILE A 76 -0.08 -16.33 -1.23
N ALA A 77 -1.13 -16.19 -0.43
CA ALA A 77 -1.35 -17.08 0.72
C ALA A 77 -2.06 -18.35 0.24
N GLY A 78 -1.29 -19.42 0.04
CA GLY A 78 -1.79 -20.74 -0.32
C GLY A 78 -2.72 -20.78 -1.54
N ARG A 79 -3.54 -21.84 -1.60
CA ARG A 79 -4.50 -22.05 -2.72
C ARG A 79 -5.80 -21.25 -2.58
N THR A 80 -6.12 -20.78 -1.36
CA THR A 80 -7.42 -20.16 -1.02
C THR A 80 -7.30 -18.76 -0.42
N GLY A 81 -6.13 -18.37 0.09
CA GLY A 81 -5.94 -17.13 0.87
C GLY A 81 -5.78 -15.85 0.05
N GLY A 82 -5.69 -15.97 -1.29
CA GLY A 82 -5.66 -14.82 -2.19
C GLY A 82 -4.34 -14.02 -2.14
N MET A 83 -4.39 -12.79 -2.66
CA MET A 83 -3.22 -11.89 -2.75
C MET A 83 -3.10 -11.04 -1.49
N LEU A 84 -1.92 -11.06 -0.89
CA LEU A 84 -1.55 -10.25 0.27
C LEU A 84 -0.48 -9.24 -0.10
N TYR A 85 -0.53 -8.06 0.50
CA TYR A 85 0.30 -6.91 0.16
C TYR A 85 1.00 -6.37 1.39
N GLN A 86 2.18 -5.82 1.20
CA GLN A 86 2.91 -5.14 2.27
C GLN A 86 3.71 -3.97 1.70
N LEU A 87 3.79 -2.87 2.45
CA LEU A 87 4.77 -1.83 2.17
C LEU A 87 6.18 -2.40 2.25
N THR A 88 7.01 -2.14 1.25
CA THR A 88 8.45 -2.40 1.37
C THR A 88 9.09 -1.38 2.33
N THR A 89 10.38 -1.53 2.62
CA THR A 89 11.11 -0.48 3.36
C THR A 89 11.10 0.86 2.63
N VAL A 90 11.15 0.85 1.29
CA VAL A 90 11.05 2.07 0.47
C VAL A 90 9.61 2.60 0.51
N GLY A 91 8.61 1.71 0.38
CA GLY A 91 7.20 2.05 0.49
C GLY A 91 6.83 2.72 1.80
N ARG A 92 7.32 2.19 2.93
CA ARG A 92 7.09 2.79 4.26
C ARG A 92 7.65 4.20 4.37
N ARG A 93 8.87 4.44 3.88
CA ARG A 93 9.48 5.77 3.90
C ARG A 93 8.69 6.77 3.06
N ALA A 94 8.31 6.37 1.85
CA ALA A 94 7.48 7.18 0.97
C ALA A 94 6.10 7.47 1.59
N CYS A 95 5.48 6.47 2.22
CA CYS A 95 4.20 6.61 2.91
C CYS A 95 4.27 7.63 4.05
N LEU A 96 5.33 7.59 4.87
CA LEU A 96 5.54 8.55 5.95
C LEU A 96 5.71 9.98 5.41
N GLN A 97 6.53 10.16 4.36
CA GLN A 97 6.72 11.47 3.75
C GLN A 97 5.41 12.05 3.17
N VAL A 98 4.62 11.21 2.48
CA VAL A 98 3.32 11.62 1.95
C VAL A 98 2.34 11.98 3.07
N ALA A 99 2.36 11.25 4.18
CA ALA A 99 1.51 11.53 5.35
C ALA A 99 1.90 12.84 6.03
N GLU A 100 3.19 13.11 6.19
CA GLU A 100 3.71 14.37 6.74
C GLU A 100 3.29 15.57 5.89
N GLU A 101 3.43 15.50 4.57
CA GLU A 101 2.97 16.58 3.67
C GLU A 101 1.46 16.81 3.73
N SER A 102 0.69 15.74 3.94
CA SER A 102 -0.78 15.84 4.05
C SER A 102 -1.22 16.50 5.37
N LEU A 103 -0.33 16.54 6.38
CA LEU A 103 -0.56 17.14 7.70
C LEU A 103 -0.08 18.58 7.81
N GLU A 104 0.59 19.14 6.79
CA GLU A 104 1.01 20.54 6.76
C GLU A 104 -0.01 21.42 5.99
N PRO A 105 -1.06 21.97 6.64
CA PRO A 105 -1.85 23.03 6.03
C PRO A 105 -1.08 24.35 6.13
N ALA A 106 -0.77 24.94 4.97
CA ALA A 106 -0.64 26.39 4.75
C ALA A 106 -0.19 27.23 5.97
N LEU A 107 1.11 27.24 6.26
CA LEU A 107 1.76 28.37 6.91
C LEU A 107 2.61 29.11 5.87
N ALA A 108 1.95 29.82 4.95
CA ALA A 108 2.56 30.84 4.10
C ALA A 108 1.52 31.92 3.77
#